data_AF-A0A0R2LMS2-F1
#
_entry.id   AF-A0A0R2LMS2-F1
#
_cell.length_a   1.000
_cell.length_b   1.000
_cell.length_c   1.000
_cell.angle_alpha   90.00
_cell.angle_beta   90.00
_cell.angle_gamma   90.00
#
_symmetry.space_group_name_H-M   'P 1'
#
loop_
_entity.id
_entity.type
_entity.pdbx_description
1 polymer ?
#
loop_
_entity_poly.entity_id
_entity_poly.type
_entity_poly.pdbx_seq_one_letter_code
_entity_poly.pdbx_strand_id
1 'polypeptide(L)'
;MIESIRLKRKKTEPIAIGDVVQYHGGTFVVINILGIDAQPDRKKDDRIFYYCLGQLYGSPDLATDYLATENELKFSPDQYYNIPQVGDIFFDNNIGIWLRIIEIRAVTFEKDGMKVNFKFSPIKEWPNKKMEQAFQKSRSHHMKLLKNDRPTG
;
A
#
# COMPACT_ATOMS: atom_id res chain seq x y z
N MET A 1 9.52 -1.07 7.79
CA MET A 1 9.71 -0.09 6.68
C MET A 1 8.75 -0.37 5.53
N ILE A 2 7.93 0.62 5.15
CA ILE A 2 6.95 0.53 4.06
C ILE A 2 7.31 1.49 2.91
N GLU A 3 7.24 1.01 1.69
CA GLU A 3 7.42 1.81 0.46
C GLU A 3 6.19 1.80 -0.44
N SER A 4 6.04 2.87 -1.23
CA SER A 4 5.11 2.88 -2.36
C SER A 4 5.72 2.11 -3.52
N ILE A 5 5.03 1.07 -3.97
CA ILE A 5 5.50 0.18 -5.05
C ILE A 5 4.56 0.30 -6.24
N ARG A 6 5.13 0.60 -7.41
CA ARG A 6 4.41 0.55 -8.69
C ARG A 6 4.73 -0.76 -9.42
N LEU A 7 3.72 -1.61 -9.61
CA LEU A 7 3.86 -2.91 -10.26
C LEU A 7 3.12 -2.94 -11.59
N LYS A 8 3.82 -3.31 -12.67
CA LYS A 8 3.17 -3.61 -13.96
C LYS A 8 2.80 -5.10 -13.98
N ARG A 9 1.54 -5.42 -14.24
CA ARG A 9 1.03 -6.81 -14.37
C ARG A 9 0.11 -6.96 -15.56
N LYS A 10 -0.02 -8.18 -16.06
CA LYS A 10 -1.07 -8.53 -17.04
C LYS A 10 -2.41 -8.63 -16.32
N LYS A 11 -3.51 -8.39 -17.05
CA LYS A 11 -4.87 -8.57 -16.51
C LYS A 11 -5.12 -9.96 -15.90
N THR A 12 -4.47 -11.00 -16.41
CA THR A 12 -4.59 -12.39 -15.91
C THR A 12 -3.80 -12.67 -14.64
N GLU A 13 -2.97 -11.72 -14.19
CA GLU A 13 -2.06 -11.86 -13.04
C GLU A 13 -2.27 -10.69 -12.06
N PRO A 14 -3.45 -10.57 -11.44
CA PRO A 14 -3.73 -9.47 -10.52
C PRO A 14 -2.84 -9.55 -9.27
N ILE A 15 -2.51 -8.38 -8.71
CA ILE A 15 -1.85 -8.28 -7.41
C ILE A 15 -2.87 -8.43 -6.28
N ALA A 16 -2.50 -9.18 -5.25
CA ALA A 16 -3.22 -9.32 -4.00
C ALA A 16 -2.39 -8.87 -2.79
N ILE A 17 -3.08 -8.54 -1.70
CA ILE A 17 -2.44 -8.35 -0.39
C ILE A 17 -1.83 -9.68 0.07
N GLY A 18 -0.57 -9.64 0.48
CA GLY A 18 0.26 -10.79 0.84
C GLY A 18 1.14 -11.31 -0.29
N ASP A 19 1.02 -10.76 -1.51
CA ASP A 19 1.92 -11.10 -2.60
C ASP A 19 3.35 -10.65 -2.30
N VAL A 20 4.31 -11.48 -2.67
CA VAL A 20 5.74 -11.19 -2.50
C VAL A 20 6.31 -10.73 -3.82
N VAL A 21 6.98 -9.57 -3.81
CA VAL A 21 7.55 -8.94 -5.00
C VAL A 21 8.99 -8.52 -4.77
N GLN A 22 9.77 -8.53 -5.84
CA GLN A 22 11.10 -7.90 -5.86
C GLN A 22 10.94 -6.46 -6.35
N TYR A 23 11.48 -5.50 -5.61
CA TYR A 23 11.43 -4.08 -5.94
C TYR A 23 12.70 -3.39 -5.44
N HIS A 24 13.36 -2.61 -6.32
CA HIS A 24 14.63 -1.91 -6.01
C HIS A 24 15.69 -2.76 -5.26
N GLY A 25 15.79 -4.06 -5.58
CA GLY A 25 16.75 -4.97 -4.95
C GLY A 25 16.32 -5.54 -3.58
N GLY A 26 15.17 -5.12 -3.04
CA GLY A 26 14.57 -5.65 -1.83
C GLY A 26 13.42 -6.62 -2.12
N THR A 27 13.14 -7.49 -1.14
CA THR A 27 11.97 -8.37 -1.13
C THR A 27 10.85 -7.73 -0.31
N PHE A 28 9.74 -7.42 -0.94
CA PHE A 28 8.61 -6.76 -0.30
C PHE A 28 7.38 -7.68 -0.27
N VAL A 29 6.58 -7.55 0.78
CA VAL A 29 5.23 -8.11 0.85
C VAL A 29 4.23 -6.98 0.63
N VAL A 30 3.30 -7.13 -0.30
CA VAL A 30 2.22 -6.17 -0.54
C VAL A 30 1.29 -6.19 0.66
N ILE A 31 1.22 -5.08 1.41
CA ILE A 31 0.35 -4.96 2.60
C ILE A 31 -0.90 -4.12 2.33
N ASN A 32 -0.92 -3.35 1.24
CA ASN A 32 -2.05 -2.55 0.81
C ASN A 32 -2.01 -2.28 -0.71
N ILE A 33 -3.18 -2.08 -1.33
CA ILE A 33 -3.32 -1.68 -2.73
C ILE A 33 -4.00 -0.31 -2.73
N LEU A 34 -3.27 0.72 -3.14
CA LEU A 34 -3.71 2.12 -3.14
C LEU A 34 -4.63 2.42 -4.34
N GLY A 35 -4.39 1.76 -5.47
CA GLY A 35 -5.18 1.98 -6.67
C GLY A 35 -4.59 1.30 -7.89
N ILE A 36 -5.27 1.47 -9.02
CA ILE A 36 -4.85 0.95 -10.31
C ILE A 36 -4.91 2.05 -11.37
N ASP A 37 -4.02 1.97 -12.35
CA ASP A 37 -4.08 2.72 -13.59
C ASP A 37 -4.06 1.73 -14.76
N ALA A 38 -5.12 1.75 -15.56
CA ALA A 38 -5.27 0.93 -16.75
C ALA A 38 -5.34 1.86 -17.96
N GLN A 39 -4.49 1.61 -18.96
CA GLN A 39 -4.53 2.32 -20.24
C GLN A 39 -5.18 1.41 -21.30
N PRO A 40 -6.52 1.40 -21.43
CA PRO A 40 -7.23 0.45 -22.29
C PRO A 40 -7.00 0.66 -23.79
N ASP A 41 -6.46 1.82 -24.21
CA ASP A 41 -6.62 2.29 -25.59
C ASP A 41 -5.41 2.07 -26.52
N ARG A 42 -4.35 1.41 -26.04
CA ARG A 42 -3.29 0.91 -26.93
C ARG A 42 -3.60 -0.53 -27.26
N LYS A 43 -4.05 -0.79 -28.50
CA LYS A 43 -4.59 -2.05 -29.08
C LYS A 43 -3.91 -3.40 -28.74
N LYS A 44 -2.88 -3.48 -27.89
CA LYS A 44 -2.26 -4.71 -27.36
C LYS A 44 -1.65 -4.58 -25.93
N ASP A 45 -1.77 -3.47 -25.21
CA ASP A 45 -1.23 -3.37 -23.83
C ASP A 45 -2.31 -3.80 -22.82
N ASP A 46 -2.37 -5.09 -22.51
CA ASP A 46 -3.26 -5.71 -21.52
C ASP A 46 -2.78 -5.53 -20.07
N ARG A 47 -1.91 -4.54 -19.87
CA ARG A 47 -1.19 -4.35 -18.62
C ARG A 47 -1.84 -3.29 -17.75
N ILE A 48 -1.91 -3.61 -16.48
CA ILE A 48 -2.45 -2.78 -15.41
C ILE A 48 -1.28 -2.38 -14.53
N PHE A 49 -1.21 -1.08 -14.19
CA PHE A 49 -0.30 -0.59 -13.17
C PHE A 49 -1.01 -0.62 -11.82
N TYR A 50 -0.44 -1.32 -10.86
CA TYR A 50 -0.89 -1.34 -9.48
C TYR A 50 0.00 -0.42 -8.66
N TYR A 51 -0.62 0.45 -7.86
CA TYR A 51 0.05 1.24 -6.84
C TYR A 51 -0.22 0.58 -5.50
N CYS A 52 0.83 0.18 -4.80
CA CYS A 52 0.75 -0.62 -3.58
C CYS A 52 1.58 0.02 -2.47
N LEU A 53 1.28 -0.35 -1.23
CA LEU A 53 2.24 -0.28 -0.14
C LEU A 53 2.86 -1.65 0.04
N GLY A 54 4.18 -1.72 -0.06
CA GLY A 54 4.94 -2.93 0.25
C GLY A 54 5.77 -2.73 1.51
N GLN A 55 5.75 -3.72 2.39
CA GLN A 55 6.64 -3.77 3.54
C GLN A 55 7.89 -4.58 3.20
N LEU A 56 9.07 -4.01 3.47
CA LEU A 56 10.33 -4.71 3.27
C LEU A 56 10.41 -5.89 4.25
N TYR A 57 10.63 -7.10 3.72
CA TYR A 57 10.76 -8.29 4.54
C TYR A 57 11.97 -8.18 5.49
N GLY A 58 11.75 -8.48 6.77
CA GLY A 58 12.76 -8.36 7.83
C GLY A 58 13.02 -6.94 8.34
N SER A 59 12.28 -5.93 7.87
CA SER A 59 12.40 -4.56 8.39
C SER A 59 11.70 -4.40 9.75
N PRO A 60 12.15 -3.45 10.60
CA PRO A 60 11.50 -3.15 11.87
C PRO A 60 10.13 -2.49 11.64
N ASP A 61 9.21 -2.73 12.57
CA ASP A 61 7.91 -2.07 12.63
C ASP A 61 8.09 -0.66 13.19
N LEU A 62 8.02 0.35 12.32
CA LEU A 62 8.13 1.75 12.75
C LEU A 62 6.80 2.29 13.27
N ALA A 63 5.68 1.66 12.91
CA ALA A 63 4.34 2.16 13.22
C ALA A 63 3.91 1.87 14.66
N THR A 64 4.56 0.92 15.35
CA THR A 64 4.22 0.55 16.74
C THR A 64 4.43 1.67 17.74
N ASP A 65 5.32 2.61 17.44
CA ASP A 65 5.68 3.70 18.35
C ASP A 65 4.73 4.90 18.24
N TYR A 66 3.76 4.85 17.32
CA TYR A 66 2.86 5.96 17.02
C TYR A 66 1.40 5.59 17.29
N LEU A 67 0.66 6.57 17.81
CA LEU A 67 -0.77 6.47 18.08
C LEU A 67 -1.57 7.29 17.05
N ALA A 68 -2.89 7.08 17.04
CA ALA A 68 -3.76 7.95 16.27
C ALA A 68 -3.73 9.39 16.83
N THR A 69 -3.67 10.37 15.94
CA THR A 69 -3.57 11.79 16.27
C THR A 69 -4.58 12.59 15.46
N GLU A 70 -4.89 13.79 15.96
CA GLU A 70 -5.77 14.74 15.32
C GLU A 70 -4.98 15.97 14.88
N ASN A 71 -5.30 16.51 13.70
CA ASN A 71 -4.71 17.75 13.23
C ASN A 71 -5.74 18.56 12.44
N GLU A 72 -5.64 19.88 12.55
CA GLU A 72 -6.44 20.83 11.79
C GLU A 72 -5.69 21.28 10.55
N LEU A 73 -6.29 21.09 9.38
CA LEU A 73 -5.78 21.60 8.12
C LEU A 73 -6.68 22.73 7.62
N LYS A 74 -6.05 23.77 7.06
CA LYS A 74 -6.74 24.90 6.46
C LYS A 74 -6.74 24.76 4.95
N PHE A 75 -7.88 25.03 4.34
CA PHE A 75 -8.07 24.98 2.89
C PHE A 75 -8.63 26.31 2.40
N SER A 76 -8.01 26.86 1.35
CA SER A 76 -8.56 27.99 0.60
C SER A 76 -9.66 27.51 -0.36
N PRO A 77 -10.56 28.39 -0.84
CA PRO A 77 -11.68 28.01 -1.70
C PRO A 77 -11.30 27.22 -2.96
N ASP A 78 -10.14 27.50 -3.56
CA ASP A 78 -9.60 26.78 -4.72
C ASP A 78 -9.19 25.33 -4.41
N GLN A 79 -8.98 25.00 -3.13
CA GLN A 79 -8.57 23.67 -2.67
C GLN A 79 -9.76 22.77 -2.30
N TYR A 80 -10.99 23.30 -2.31
CA TYR A 80 -12.16 22.54 -1.84
C TYR A 80 -12.42 21.25 -2.61
N TYR A 81 -12.05 21.18 -3.88
CA TYR A 81 -12.17 19.96 -4.69
C TYR A 81 -11.14 18.87 -4.35
N ASN A 82 -10.10 19.21 -3.59
CA ASN A 82 -8.97 18.34 -3.26
C ASN A 82 -8.84 18.11 -1.75
N ILE A 83 -9.93 18.27 -0.99
CA ILE A 83 -9.92 17.97 0.45
C ILE A 83 -9.74 16.46 0.63
N PRO A 84 -8.77 16.02 1.45
CA PRO A 84 -8.58 14.61 1.75
C PRO A 84 -9.83 13.95 2.33
N GLN A 85 -10.05 12.70 1.96
CA GLN A 85 -11.20 11.90 2.36
C GLN A 85 -10.82 10.85 3.41
N VAL A 86 -11.83 10.34 4.13
CA VAL A 86 -11.63 9.18 5.00
C VAL A 86 -11.20 7.99 4.15
N GLY A 87 -10.09 7.36 4.54
CA GLY A 87 -9.46 6.28 3.81
C GLY A 87 -8.23 6.72 3.01
N ASP A 88 -8.04 8.02 2.77
CA ASP A 88 -6.85 8.52 2.09
C ASP A 88 -5.58 8.18 2.86
N ILE A 89 -4.53 7.84 2.11
CA ILE A 89 -3.24 7.42 2.63
C ILE A 89 -2.17 8.36 2.10
N PHE A 90 -1.33 8.85 3.01
CA PHE A 90 -0.24 9.76 2.69
C PHE A 90 1.00 9.40 3.51
N PHE A 91 2.16 9.84 3.02
CA PHE A 91 3.43 9.66 3.70
C PHE A 91 3.77 10.92 4.49
N ASP A 92 4.04 10.77 5.79
CA ASP A 92 4.53 11.87 6.62
C ASP A 92 6.06 11.90 6.55
N ASN A 93 6.59 12.91 5.85
CA ASN A 93 8.04 13.08 5.67
C ASN A 93 8.79 13.43 6.97
N ASN A 94 8.10 13.92 8.01
CA ASN A 94 8.75 14.31 9.26
C ASN A 94 9.10 13.10 10.13
N ILE A 95 8.18 12.13 10.18
CA ILE A 95 8.34 10.91 11.00
C ILE A 95 8.65 9.65 10.17
N GLY A 96 8.56 9.74 8.84
CA GLY A 96 8.98 8.68 7.92
C GLY A 96 8.04 7.49 7.85
N ILE A 97 6.74 7.66 8.12
CA ILE A 97 5.74 6.58 8.07
C ILE A 97 4.51 6.94 7.24
N TRP A 98 3.78 5.91 6.81
CA TRP A 98 2.52 6.06 6.11
C TRP A 98 1.36 6.21 7.11
N LEU A 99 0.47 7.16 6.84
CA LEU A 99 -0.70 7.46 7.65
C LEU A 99 -1.98 7.27 6.83
N ARG A 100 -3.09 6.98 7.50
CA ARG A 100 -4.43 6.92 6.92
C ARG A 100 -5.36 7.85 7.65
N ILE A 101 -6.16 8.61 6.92
CA ILE A 101 -7.30 9.35 7.50
C ILE A 101 -8.36 8.35 7.91
N ILE A 102 -8.72 8.35 9.19
CA ILE A 102 -9.75 7.45 9.73
C ILE A 102 -11.04 8.19 10.04
N GLU A 103 -11.01 9.52 10.18
CA GLU A 103 -12.19 10.31 10.51
C GLU A 103 -12.04 11.78 10.12
N ILE A 104 -13.14 12.41 9.73
CA ILE A 104 -13.29 13.87 9.68
C ILE A 104 -14.08 14.28 10.92
N ARG A 105 -13.42 14.94 11.86
CA ARG A 105 -13.98 15.25 13.19
C ARG A 105 -14.85 16.50 13.18
N ALA A 106 -14.40 17.54 12.49
CA ALA A 106 -15.09 18.83 12.44
C ALA A 106 -14.75 19.56 11.15
N VAL A 107 -15.70 20.37 10.70
CA VAL A 107 -15.55 21.29 9.56
C VAL A 107 -16.05 22.65 10.00
N THR A 108 -15.25 23.70 9.80
CA THR A 108 -15.60 25.08 10.13
C THR A 108 -15.32 25.97 8.93
N PHE A 109 -16.32 26.73 8.49
CA PHE A 109 -16.16 27.73 7.43
C PHE A 109 -15.78 29.08 8.06
N GLU A 110 -14.77 29.72 7.47
CA GLU A 110 -14.28 31.05 7.83
C GLU A 110 -14.37 31.97 6.60
N LYS A 111 -14.17 33.27 6.78
CA LYS A 111 -14.25 34.24 5.66
C LYS A 111 -13.31 33.90 4.50
N ASP A 112 -12.13 33.37 4.83
CA ASP A 112 -11.04 33.17 3.86
C ASP A 112 -10.82 31.69 3.51
N GLY A 113 -11.71 30.79 3.93
CA GLY A 113 -11.58 29.38 3.66
C GLY A 113 -12.32 28.47 4.62
N MET A 114 -11.79 27.27 4.78
CA MET A 114 -12.36 26.24 5.63
C MET A 114 -11.27 25.55 6.44
N LYS A 115 -11.58 25.25 7.70
CA LYS A 115 -10.77 24.40 8.57
C LYS A 115 -11.42 23.03 8.68
N VAL A 116 -10.61 21.99 8.54
CA VAL A 116 -11.05 20.61 8.73
C VAL A 116 -10.14 19.96 9.75
N ASN A 117 -10.74 19.43 10.82
CA ASN A 117 -10.03 18.61 11.78
C ASN A 117 -10.14 17.15 11.35
N PHE A 118 -8.99 16.52 11.09
CA PHE A 118 -8.88 15.11 10.72
C PHE A 118 -8.31 14.30 11.86
N LYS A 119 -8.80 13.07 12.00
CA LYS A 119 -8.11 12.03 12.75
C LYS A 119 -7.43 11.07 11.79
N PHE A 120 -6.18 10.77 12.05
CA PHE A 120 -5.40 9.81 11.27
C PHE A 120 -4.68 8.81 12.17
N SER A 121 -4.35 7.66 11.60
CA SER A 121 -3.62 6.58 12.27
C SER A 121 -2.48 6.08 11.40
N PRO A 122 -1.36 5.62 11.99
CA PRO A 122 -0.31 4.98 11.23
C PRO A 122 -0.81 3.71 10.52
N ILE A 123 -0.34 3.47 9.29
CA ILE A 123 -0.52 2.20 8.60
C ILE A 123 0.33 1.17 9.34
N LYS A 124 -0.34 0.24 10.01
CA LYS A 124 0.33 -0.82 10.76
C LYS A 124 1.12 -1.72 9.82
N GLU A 125 2.38 -1.93 10.16
CA GLU A 125 3.18 -2.97 9.54
C GLU A 125 2.66 -4.35 9.97
N TRP A 126 2.88 -5.34 9.12
CA TRP A 126 2.58 -6.73 9.43
C TRP A 126 3.62 -7.27 10.41
N PRO A 127 3.18 -8.00 11.45
CA PRO A 127 4.10 -8.69 12.34
C PRO A 127 4.99 -9.68 11.59
N ASN A 128 6.22 -9.88 12.06
CA ASN A 128 7.21 -10.79 11.46
C ASN A 128 6.65 -12.18 11.13
N LYS A 129 5.81 -12.74 12.01
CA LYS A 129 5.16 -14.04 11.78
C LYS A 129 4.29 -14.04 10.51
N LYS A 130 3.55 -12.96 10.26
CA LYS A 130 2.67 -12.83 9.09
C LYS A 130 3.48 -12.57 7.81
N MET A 131 4.55 -11.79 7.91
CA MET A 131 5.52 -11.60 6.83
C MET A 131 6.17 -12.93 6.42
N GLU A 132 6.60 -13.74 7.39
CA GLU A 132 7.17 -15.08 7.15
C GLU A 132 6.18 -16.01 6.46
N GLN A 133 4.92 -16.02 6.91
CA GLN A 133 3.88 -16.83 6.28
C GLN A 133 3.65 -16.45 4.81
N ALA A 134 3.62 -15.15 4.49
CA ALA A 134 3.51 -14.68 3.12
C ALA A 134 4.70 -15.13 2.27
N PHE A 135 5.92 -15.03 2.83
CA PHE A 135 7.14 -15.46 2.16
C PHE A 135 7.18 -16.96 1.89
N GLN A 136 6.86 -17.79 2.88
CA GLN A 136 6.78 -19.24 2.74
C GLN A 136 5.73 -19.67 1.72
N LYS A 137 4.54 -19.04 1.74
CA LYS A 137 3.49 -19.28 0.75
C LYS A 137 3.97 -18.95 -0.66
N SER A 138 4.68 -17.84 -0.84
CA SER A 138 5.25 -17.50 -2.16
C SER A 138 6.28 -18.54 -2.60
N ARG A 139 7.20 -18.95 -1.73
CA ARG A 139 8.21 -19.98 -2.07
C ARG A 139 7.60 -21.31 -2.46
N SER A 140 6.58 -21.79 -1.76
CA SER A 140 5.94 -23.08 -2.06
C SER A 140 5.23 -23.11 -3.42
N HIS A 141 4.81 -21.95 -3.95
CA HIS A 141 4.28 -21.86 -5.32
C HIS A 141 5.36 -22.07 -6.38
N HIS A 142 6.60 -21.65 -6.10
CA HIS A 142 7.72 -21.73 -7.04
C HIS A 142 8.55 -23.01 -6.87
N MET A 143 8.57 -23.60 -5.67
CA MET A 143 9.35 -24.80 -5.35
C MET A 143 8.51 -26.07 -5.52
N LYS A 144 8.19 -26.44 -6.76
CA LYS A 144 7.52 -27.71 -7.10
C LYS A 144 8.51 -28.66 -7.77
N LEU A 145 8.67 -29.86 -7.20
CA LEU A 145 9.41 -30.94 -7.85
C LEU A 145 8.50 -31.63 -8.88
N LEU A 146 9.03 -31.89 -10.07
CA LEU A 146 8.36 -32.73 -11.07
C LEU A 146 8.72 -34.19 -10.79
N LYS A 147 7.71 -35.06 -10.76
CA LYS A 147 7.92 -36.51 -10.66
C LYS A 147 8.58 -36.99 -11.95
N ASN A 148 9.61 -37.82 -11.84
CA ASN A 148 10.30 -38.39 -12.98
C ASN A 148 9.49 -39.60 -13.48
N ASP A 149 8.76 -39.46 -14.58
CA ASP A 149 7.96 -40.55 -15.18
C ASP A 149 8.82 -41.48 -16.05
N ARG A 150 9.98 -41.91 -15.54
CA ARG A 150 10.72 -43.00 -16.18
C ARG A 150 10.13 -44.32 -15.69
N PRO A 151 9.51 -45.15 -16.56
CA PRO A 151 9.27 -46.53 -16.19
C PRO A 151 10.64 -47.17 -15.95
N THR A 152 10.83 -47.77 -14.78
CA THR A 152 11.92 -48.71 -14.55
C THR A 152 11.73 -49.85 -15.54
N GLY A 153 12.52 -49.85 -16.61
CA GLY A 153 12.68 -50.99 -17.51
C GLY A 153 13.40 -52.14 -16.83
#